data_AF-A0A8E6ETY4-F1
#
_entry.id   AF-A0A8E6ETY4-F1
#
_cell.length_a   1.000
_cell.length_b   1.000
_cell.length_c   1.000
_cell.angle_alpha   90.00
_cell.angle_beta   90.00
_cell.angle_gamma   90.00
#
_symmetry.space_group_name_H-M   'P 1'
#
loop_
_entity.id
_entity.type
_entity.pdbx_description
1 polymer ?
#
loop_
_entity_poly.entity_id
_entity_poly.type
_entity_poly.pdbx_seq_one_letter_code
_entity_poly.pdbx_strand_id
1 'polypeptide(L)' 'MESFFASLKKESCHRVKSETQDEAKRSIFEYIEVFYNRIRRLSSLGYVSPDEYERAGKKA' A
#
# COMPACT_ATOMS: atom_id res chain seq x y z
N MET A 1 13.39 0.74 8.45
CA MET A 1 12.04 0.18 8.65
C MET A 1 11.05 1.19 8.09
N GLU A 2 10.50 0.96 6.90
CA GLU A 2 9.40 1.80 6.39
C GLU A 2 8.12 1.44 7.16
N SER A 3 7.45 2.44 7.74
CA SER A 3 6.16 2.22 8.39
C SER A 3 5.05 2.31 7.35
N PHE A 4 4.22 1.26 7.24
CA PHE A 4 3.05 1.20 6.36
C PHE A 4 2.20 2.48 6.45
N PHE A 5 1.88 2.91 7.67
CA PHE A 5 1.05 4.09 7.91
C PHE A 5 1.73 5.41 7.51
N ALA A 6 3.06 5.46 7.55
CA ALA A 6 3.80 6.63 7.06
C ALA A 6 3.71 6.73 5.54
N SER A 7 3.90 5.63 4.82
CA SER A 7 3.77 5.56 3.35
C SER A 7 2.34 5.82 2.90
N LEU A 8 1.35 5.22 3.57
CA LEU A 8 -0.07 5.45 3.30
C LEU A 8 -0.44 6.94 3.39
N LYS A 9 -0.06 7.63 4.47
CA LYS A 9 -0.34 9.06 4.63
C LYS A 9 0.40 9.92 3.60
N LYS A 10 1.63 9.57 3.27
CA LYS A 10 2.46 10.31 2.31
C LYS A 10 1.94 10.20 0.88
N GLU A 11 1.39 9.06 0.51
CA GLU A 11 1.09 8.74 -0.89
C GLU A 11 -0.40 8.74 -1.21
N SER A 12 -1.25 8.25 -0.31
CA SER A 12 -2.72 8.28 -0.49
C SER A 12 -3.31 9.63 -0.03
N CYS A 13 -2.90 10.13 1.14
CA CYS A 13 -3.56 11.29 1.75
C CYS A 13 -3.11 12.65 1.18
N HIS A 14 -1.93 12.73 0.57
CA HIS A 14 -1.40 13.98 0.00
C HIS A 14 -1.90 14.27 -1.43
N ARG A 15 -2.45 13.26 -2.11
CA ARG A 15 -2.76 13.33 -3.55
C ARG A 15 -4.26 13.42 -3.85
N VAL A 16 -5.11 13.11 -2.88
CA VAL A 16 -6.57 13.10 -3.05
C VAL A 16 -7.21 13.89 -1.92
N LYS A 17 -7.74 15.09 -2.23
CA LYS A 17 -8.70 15.76 -1.34
C LYS A 17 -10.02 15.00 -1.46
N SER A 18 -10.27 14.08 -0.53
CA SER A 18 -11.56 13.42 -0.45
C SER A 18 -12.56 14.39 0.18
N GLU A 19 -13.62 14.74 -0.54
CA GLU A 19 -14.67 15.63 -0.01
C GLU A 19 -15.59 14.87 0.94
N THR A 20 -15.68 13.55 0.78
CA THR A 20 -16.49 12.67 1.63
C THR A 20 -15.68 11.55 2.27
N GLN A 21 -16.17 11.06 3.42
CA GLN A 21 -15.57 9.92 4.12
C GLN A 21 -15.60 8.64 3.27
N ASP A 22 -16.61 8.48 2.42
CA ASP A 22 -16.77 7.30 1.57
C ASP A 22 -15.73 7.26 0.45
N GLU A 23 -15.42 8.41 -0.15
CA GLU A 23 -14.33 8.55 -1.12
C GLU A 23 -12.96 8.30 -0.48
N ALA A 24 -12.74 8.80 0.75
CA ALA A 24 -11.51 8.53 1.47
C ALA A 24 -11.31 7.04 1.72
N LYS A 25 -12.37 6.33 2.11
CA LYS A 25 -12.34 4.86 2.27
C LYS A 25 -12.01 4.15 0.96
N ARG A 26 -12.64 4.55 -0.16
CA ARG A 26 -12.34 3.99 -1.48
C ARG A 26 -10.91 4.25 -1.92
N SER A 27 -10.40 5.46 -1.73
CA SER A 27 -9.03 5.82 -2.07
C SER A 27 -8.01 5.02 -1.25
N ILE A 28 -8.26 4.85 0.05
CA ILE A 28 -7.42 4.00 0.91
C ILE A 28 -7.48 2.55 0.45
N PHE A 29 -8.67 2.03 0.16
CA PHE A 29 -8.84 0.65 -0.30
C PHE A 29 -8.09 0.41 -1.61
N GLU A 30 -8.25 1.30 -2.60
CA GLU A 30 -7.54 1.21 -3.87
C GLU A 30 -6.02 1.29 -3.68
N TYR A 31 -5.55 2.21 -2.83
CA TYR A 31 -4.12 2.30 -2.51
C TYR A 31 -3.59 0.99 -1.92
N ILE A 32 -4.31 0.37 -0.98
CA ILE A 32 -3.87 -0.87 -0.34
C ILE A 32 -3.88 -2.04 -1.33
N GLU A 33 -5.02 -2.28 -2.00
CA GLU A 33 -5.24 -3.49 -2.79
C GLU A 33 -4.61 -3.44 -4.18
N VAL A 34 -4.59 -2.27 -4.81
CA VAL A 34 -4.12 -2.12 -6.19
C VAL A 34 -2.64 -1.73 -6.21
N PHE A 35 -2.22 -0.81 -5.35
CA PHE A 35 -0.86 -0.31 -5.36
C PHE A 35 0.04 -0.98 -4.33
N TYR A 36 -0.30 -0.95 -3.04
CA TYR A 36 0.57 -1.40 -1.97
C TYR A 36 0.83 -2.91 -2.05
N ASN A 37 -0.22 -3.71 -2.09
CA ASN A 37 -0.08 -5.17 -2.09
C ASN A 37 0.50 -5.71 -3.41
N ARG A 38 0.09 -5.16 -4.56
CA ARG A 38 0.46 -5.72 -5.87
C ARG A 38 1.72 -5.13 -6.48
N ILE A 39 1.96 -3.83 -6.31
CA ILE A 39 2.96 -3.08 -7.09
C ILE A 39 4.12 -2.59 -6.21
N ARG A 40 3.85 -2.16 -4.97
CA ARG A 40 4.86 -1.52 -4.13
C ARG A 40 5.93 -2.52 -3.73
N ARG A 41 7.15 -2.29 -4.20
CA ARG A 41 8.32 -3.07 -3.79
C ARG A 41 8.83 -2.60 -2.45
N LEU A 42 9.04 -3.53 -1.54
CA LEU A 42 9.54 -3.25 -0.20
C LEU A 42 10.97 -3.77 -0.07
N SER A 43 11.88 -2.90 0.38
CA SER A 43 13.27 -3.28 0.66
C SER A 43 13.36 -4.40 1.71
N SER A 44 12.47 -4.39 2.70
CA SER A 44 12.33 -5.44 3.71
C SER A 44 11.93 -6.80 3.16
N LEU A 45 11.29 -6.86 1.99
CA LEU A 45 10.89 -8.11 1.33
C LEU A 45 11.90 -8.56 0.27
N GLY A 46 13.02 -7.85 0.10
CA GLY A 46 13.99 -8.12 -0.97
C GLY A 46 13.61 -7.47 -2.30
N TYR A 47 12.99 -6.28 -2.26
CA TYR A 47 12.58 -5.50 -3.43
C TYR A 47 11.50 -6.15 -4.30
N VAL A 48 10.63 -6.95 -3.69
CA VAL A 48 9.41 -7.50 -4.29
C VAL A 48 8.16 -6.91 -3.63
N SER A 49 7.01 -7.04 -4.28
CA SER A 49 5.74 -6.64 -3.68
C SER A 49 5.25 -7.62 -2.61
N PRO A 50 4.37 -7.20 -1.68
CA PRO A 50 3.75 -8.10 -0.73
C PRO A 50 3.08 -9.32 -1.38
N ASP A 51 2.32 -9.14 -2.46
CA ASP A 51 1.68 -10.23 -3.21
C ASP A 51 2.72 -11.21 -3.77
N GLU A 52 3.79 -10.69 -4.39
CA GLU A 52 4.86 -11.54 -4.92
C GLU A 52 5.58 -12.31 -3.81
N TYR A 53 5.77 -11.68 -2.65
CA TYR A 53 6.40 -12.30 -1.49
C TYR A 53 5.55 -13.45 -0.94
N GLU A 54 4.24 -13.24 -0.77
CA GLU A 54 3.30 -14.29 -0.33
C GLU A 54 3.18 -15.43 -1.35
N ARG A 55 3.11 -15.10 -2.65
CA ARG A 55 3.05 -16.09 -3.74
C ARG A 55 4.31 -16.93 -3.86
N ALA A 56 5.46 -16.38 -3.48
CA ALA A 56 6.72 -17.13 -3.42
C ALA A 56 6.78 -18.11 -2.23
N GLY A 57 5.71 -18.24 -1.44
CA GLY A 57 5.62 -19.15 -0.30
C GLY A 57 6.47 -18.72 0.89
N LYS A 58 7.05 -17.52 0.85
CA LYS A 58 7.75 -16.93 1.99
C LYS A 58 6.69 -16.25 2.85
N LYS A 59 6.22 -16.95 3.87
CA LYS A 59 5.43 -16.32 4.92
C LYS A 59 6.35 -15.38 5.70
N ALA A 60 5.90 -14.13 5.86
CA ALA A 60 6.53 -13.15 6.74
C ALA A 60 6.44 -13.60 8.21
#